data_AF-A0A957YER9-F1
#
_entry.id   AF-A0A957YER9-F1
#
_cell.length_a   1.000
_cell.length_b   1.000
_cell.length_c   1.000
_cell.angle_alpha   90.00
_cell.angle_beta   90.00
_cell.angle_gamma   90.00
#
_symmetry.space_group_name_H-M   'P 1'
#
loop_
_entity.id
_entity.type
_entity.pdbx_description
1 polymer ?
#
loop_
_entity_poly.entity_id
_entity_poly.type
_entity_poly.pdbx_seq_one_letter_code
_entity_poly.pdbx_strand_id
1 'polypeptide(L)'
;MDRVSTGISGLDEMLGGGFLRETANLVEGAPGTGKTTLGMQFIYHGIVKHNEPGLIITFEEFPKQYYHDAAGFGWDFKELEKKGLLKVVMTSPEVSRLDV
;
A
#
# COMPACT_ATOMS: atom_id res chain seq x y z
N MET A 1 2.63 19.16 -13.52
CA MET A 1 2.10 18.58 -12.28
C MET A 1 3.01 17.42 -11.91
N ASP A 2 3.42 17.33 -10.65
CA ASP A 2 4.30 16.25 -10.20
C ASP A 2 3.51 14.94 -10.06
N ARG A 3 4.14 13.82 -10.40
CA ARG A 3 3.50 12.50 -10.44
C ARG A 3 4.31 11.47 -9.65
N VAL A 4 3.59 10.54 -9.06
CA VAL A 4 4.13 9.43 -8.27
C VAL A 4 3.82 8.13 -9.01
N SER A 5 4.86 7.41 -9.42
CA SER A 5 4.71 6.10 -10.06
C SER A 5 3.95 5.15 -9.14
N THR A 6 2.99 4.41 -9.70
CA THR A 6 2.27 3.33 -9.01
C THR A 6 3.16 2.11 -8.78
N GLY A 7 4.31 2.04 -9.48
CA GLY A 7 5.16 0.86 -9.54
C GLY A 7 4.65 -0.22 -10.51
N ILE A 8 3.54 0.01 -11.21
CA ILE A 8 2.95 -0.86 -12.22
C ILE A 8 3.06 -0.14 -13.57
N SER A 9 3.96 -0.58 -14.45
CA SER A 9 4.26 0.11 -15.71
C SER A 9 3.03 0.37 -16.58
N GLY A 10 2.16 -0.65 -16.76
CA GLY A 10 0.95 -0.51 -17.57
C GLY A 10 -0.04 0.49 -16.97
N LEU A 11 -0.17 0.54 -15.64
CA LEU A 11 -1.05 1.51 -14.98
C LEU A 11 -0.46 2.92 -15.04
N ASP A 12 0.85 3.06 -14.87
CA ASP A 12 1.54 4.33 -15.00
C ASP A 12 1.35 4.92 -16.40
N GLU A 13 1.48 4.11 -17.45
CA GLU A 13 1.19 4.52 -18.83
C GLU A 13 -0.24 5.02 -18.99
N MET A 14 -1.23 4.27 -18.49
CA MET A 14 -2.64 4.64 -18.54
C MET A 14 -2.94 5.95 -17.78
N LEU A 15 -2.21 6.23 -16.71
CA LEU A 15 -2.38 7.43 -15.87
C LEU A 15 -1.50 8.61 -16.31
N GLY A 16 -0.66 8.44 -17.34
CA GLY A 16 0.26 9.48 -17.82
C GLY A 16 1.45 9.73 -16.90
N GLY A 17 1.99 8.67 -16.27
CA GLY A 17 3.14 8.69 -15.36
C GLY A 17 2.83 8.35 -13.90
N GLY A 18 1.63 7.82 -13.62
CA GLY A 18 1.18 7.45 -12.26
C GLY A 18 0.24 8.49 -11.61
N PHE A 19 0.04 8.36 -10.30
CA PHE A 19 -0.85 9.22 -9.53
C PHE A 19 -0.35 10.67 -9.47
N LEU A 20 -1.26 11.62 -9.28
CA LEU A 20 -0.88 12.99 -8.96
C LEU A 20 -0.36 13.05 -7.53
N ARG A 21 0.72 13.82 -7.28
CA ARG A 21 1.18 14.06 -5.91
C ARG A 21 0.13 14.85 -5.13
N GLU A 22 0.06 14.63 -3.82
CA GLU A 22 -0.84 15.34 -2.88
C GLU A 22 -2.33 15.10 -3.13
N THR A 23 -2.70 13.93 -3.66
CA THR A 23 -4.10 13.53 -3.85
C THR A 23 -4.47 12.27 -3.08
N ALA A 24 -5.77 12.12 -2.83
CA ALA A 24 -6.36 10.84 -2.42
C ALA A 24 -6.80 10.07 -3.67
N ASN A 25 -6.45 8.78 -3.76
CA ASN A 25 -6.80 7.92 -4.88
C ASN A 25 -7.66 6.76 -4.37
N LEU A 26 -8.77 6.49 -5.06
CA LEU A 26 -9.68 5.39 -4.74
C LEU A 26 -9.48 4.25 -5.74
N VAL A 27 -9.28 3.03 -5.23
CA VAL A 27 -9.20 1.81 -6.03
C VAL A 27 -10.40 0.93 -5.67
N GLU A 28 -11.33 0.78 -6.61
CA GLU A 28 -12.57 0.03 -6.44
C GLU A 28 -12.61 -1.23 -7.32
N GLY A 29 -13.29 -2.28 -6.85
CA GLY A 29 -13.51 -3.50 -7.61
C GLY A 29 -13.97 -4.66 -6.72
N ALA A 30 -14.49 -5.71 -7.34
CA ALA A 30 -14.98 -6.91 -6.66
C ALA A 30 -13.88 -7.61 -5.81
N PRO A 31 -14.23 -8.41 -4.79
CA PRO A 31 -13.25 -9.22 -4.07
C PRO A 31 -12.36 -10.05 -5.02
N GLY A 32 -11.08 -10.18 -4.68
CA GLY A 32 -10.11 -10.93 -5.50
C GLY A 32 -9.56 -10.21 -6.74
N THR A 33 -10.00 -8.98 -7.06
CA THR A 33 -9.46 -8.22 -8.22
C THR A 33 -8.06 -7.62 -8.01
N GLY A 34 -7.41 -7.85 -6.86
CA GLY A 34 -6.04 -7.41 -6.61
C GLY A 34 -5.88 -6.01 -5.99
N LYS A 35 -6.94 -5.41 -5.43
CA LYS A 35 -6.89 -4.08 -4.77
C LYS A 35 -5.82 -4.00 -3.68
N THR A 36 -5.82 -4.97 -2.76
CA THR A 36 -4.85 -5.05 -1.67
C THR A 36 -3.43 -5.20 -2.22
N THR A 37 -3.26 -6.06 -3.23
CA THR A 37 -1.98 -6.26 -3.92
C THR A 37 -1.46 -4.97 -4.55
N LEU A 38 -2.32 -4.19 -5.22
CA LEU A 38 -1.95 -2.89 -5.77
C LEU A 38 -1.47 -1.93 -4.68
N GLY A 39 -2.21 -1.83 -3.56
CA GLY A 39 -1.81 -0.99 -2.43
C GLY A 39 -0.48 -1.42 -1.81
N MET A 40 -0.27 -2.73 -1.61
CA MET A 40 1.00 -3.27 -1.13
C MET A 40 2.16 -2.98 -2.08
N GLN A 41 1.95 -3.17 -3.39
CA GLN A 41 2.97 -2.91 -4.41
C GLN A 41 3.39 -1.43 -4.43
N PHE A 42 2.42 -0.53 -4.34
CA PHE A 42 2.66 0.91 -4.30
C PHE A 42 3.54 1.30 -3.11
N ILE A 43 3.17 0.84 -1.90
CA ILE A 43 3.95 1.09 -0.68
C ILE A 43 5.36 0.48 -0.79
N TYR A 44 5.46 -0.77 -1.23
CA TYR A 44 6.75 -1.45 -1.36
C TYR A 44 7.69 -0.69 -2.29
N HIS A 45 7.21 -0.29 -3.47
CA HIS A 45 8.03 0.42 -4.43
C HIS A 45 8.38 1.84 -3.98
N GLY A 46 7.48 2.56 -3.30
CA GLY A 46 7.79 3.82 -2.63
C GLY A 46 9.00 3.67 -1.69
N ILE A 47 8.98 2.64 -0.85
CA ILE A 47 10.07 2.37 0.10
C ILE A 47 11.37 1.99 -0.64
N VAL A 48 11.34 0.96 -1.49
CA VAL A 48 12.59 0.37 -2.02
C VAL A 48 13.22 1.14 -3.17
N LYS A 49 12.44 1.93 -3.93
CA LYS A 49 12.94 2.68 -5.09
C LYS A 49 13.09 4.17 -4.80
N HIS A 50 12.30 4.70 -3.87
CA HIS A 50 12.22 6.14 -3.63
C HIS A 50 12.54 6.54 -2.18
N ASN A 51 12.82 5.58 -1.29
CA ASN A 51 13.09 5.82 0.13
C ASN A 51 11.93 6.60 0.81
N GLU A 52 10.70 6.36 0.37
CA GLU A 52 9.49 6.95 0.93
C GLU A 52 8.84 5.94 1.89
N PRO A 53 8.85 6.18 3.21
CA PRO A 53 8.25 5.26 4.18
C PRO A 53 6.73 5.17 4.03
N GLY A 54 6.16 4.01 4.37
CA GLY A 54 4.75 3.70 4.13
C GLY A 54 3.97 3.27 5.37
N LEU A 55 2.67 3.57 5.37
CA LEU A 55 1.71 3.11 6.37
C LEU A 55 0.58 2.37 5.68
N ILE A 56 0.28 1.16 6.15
CA ILE A 56 -0.90 0.39 5.76
C ILE A 56 -1.84 0.33 6.95
N ILE A 57 -3.06 0.86 6.78
CA ILE A 57 -4.15 0.70 7.73
C ILE A 57 -5.15 -0.28 7.14
N THR A 58 -5.52 -1.28 7.91
CA THR A 58 -6.45 -2.34 7.48
C THR A 58 -7.50 -2.61 8.56
N PHE A 59 -8.68 -3.02 8.11
CA PHE A 59 -9.82 -3.36 8.96
C PHE A 59 -10.25 -4.82 8.86
N GLU A 60 -9.74 -5.55 7.87
CA GLU A 60 -10.21 -6.90 7.53
C GLU A 60 -9.18 -7.97 7.89
N GLU A 61 -7.89 -7.66 7.77
CA GLU A 61 -6.81 -8.64 7.86
C GLU A 61 -5.75 -8.23 8.90
N PHE A 62 -5.20 -9.21 9.62
CA PHE A 62 -4.12 -8.97 10.56
C PHE A 62 -2.79 -8.70 9.82
N PRO A 63 -1.85 -7.92 10.40
CA PRO A 63 -0.58 -7.59 9.73
C PRO A 63 0.22 -8.81 9.27
N LYS A 64 0.11 -9.93 9.99
CA LYS A 64 0.75 -11.20 9.62
C LYS A 64 0.33 -11.71 8.23
N GLN A 65 -0.92 -11.46 7.83
CA GLN A 65 -1.44 -11.86 6.52
C GLN A 65 -0.77 -11.03 5.41
N TYR A 66 -0.69 -9.71 5.59
CA TYR A 66 0.06 -8.83 4.67
C TYR A 66 1.51 -9.26 4.50
N TYR A 67 2.20 -9.64 5.57
CA TYR A 67 3.60 -10.12 5.45
C TYR A 67 3.70 -11.42 4.66
N HIS A 68 2.75 -12.35 4.87
CA HIS A 68 2.70 -13.60 4.14
C HIS A 68 2.47 -13.36 2.64
N ASP A 69 1.45 -12.57 2.31
CA ASP A 69 1.05 -12.32 0.93
C ASP A 69 2.13 -11.53 0.18
N ALA A 70 2.73 -10.52 0.83
CA ALA A 70 3.85 -9.77 0.29
C ALA A 70 5.08 -10.67 0.01
N ALA A 71 5.37 -11.65 0.88
CA ALA A 71 6.46 -12.59 0.67
C ALA A 71 6.25 -13.46 -0.59
N GLY A 72 5.00 -13.74 -0.96
CA GLY A 72 4.66 -14.43 -2.21
C GLY A 72 5.10 -13.67 -3.48
N PHE A 73 5.23 -12.34 -3.39
CA PHE A 73 5.76 -11.48 -4.46
C PHE A 73 7.26 -11.16 -4.29
N GLY A 74 7.92 -11.75 -3.30
CA GLY A 74 9.32 -11.45 -2.95
C GLY A 74 9.50 -10.12 -2.21
N TRP A 75 8.43 -9.56 -1.63
CA TRP A 75 8.48 -8.30 -0.87
C TRP A 75 8.60 -8.58 0.62
N ASP A 76 9.74 -8.25 1.22
CA ASP A 76 9.99 -8.51 2.65
C ASP A 76 9.45 -7.38 3.55
N PHE A 77 8.13 -7.35 3.72
CA PHE A 77 7.47 -6.33 4.56
C PHE A 77 7.91 -6.42 6.02
N LYS A 78 8.21 -7.63 6.50
CA LYS A 78 8.64 -7.84 7.89
C LYS A 78 9.98 -7.16 8.14
N GLU A 79 10.91 -7.23 7.19
CA GLU A 79 12.19 -6.52 7.29
C GLU A 79 12.04 -5.01 7.15
N LEU A 80 11.17 -4.53 6.24
CA LEU A 80 10.89 -3.10 6.10
C LEU A 80 10.29 -2.50 7.37
N GLU A 81 9.42 -3.24 8.08
CA GLU A 81 8.85 -2.77 9.34
C GLU A 81 9.88 -2.78 10.48
N LYS A 82 10.75 -3.79 10.56
CA LYS A 82 11.88 -3.78 11.52
C LYS A 82 12.80 -2.58 11.34
N LYS A 83 13.01 -2.15 10.09
CA LYS A 83 13.80 -0.96 9.73
C LYS A 83 13.05 0.35 10.01
N GLY A 84 11.78 0.29 10.42
CA GLY A 84 10.95 1.48 10.64
C GLY A 84 10.50 2.19 9.36
N LEU A 85 10.65 1.55 8.20
CA LEU A 85 10.25 2.13 6.90
C LEU A 85 8.82 1.77 6.50
N LEU A 86 8.26 0.73 7.12
CA LEU A 86 6.88 0.32 6.96
C LEU A 86 6.22 0.24 8.34
N LYS A 87 4.94 0.56 8.41
CA LYS A 87 4.08 0.20 9.54
C LYS A 87 2.79 -0.41 9.02
N VAL A 88 2.37 -1.53 9.58
CA VAL A 88 1.07 -2.13 9.29
C VAL A 88 0.21 -2.11 10.55
N VAL A 89 -0.90 -1.39 10.50
CA VAL A 89 -1.83 -1.21 11.61
C VAL A 89 -3.16 -1.86 11.24
N MET A 90 -3.50 -2.93 11.95
CA MET A 90 -4.88 -3.41 11.96
C MET A 90 -5.62 -2.67 13.05
N THR A 91 -6.75 -2.08 12.67
CA THR A 91 -7.71 -1.50 13.59
C THR A 91 -9.10 -2.04 13.28
N SER A 92 -10.07 -1.79 14.14
CA SER A 92 -11.46 -2.12 13.85
C SER A 92 -12.23 -0.84 13.49
N PRO A 93 -13.29 -0.93 12.67
CA PRO A 93 -14.11 0.23 12.32
C PRO A 93 -14.74 0.93 13.53
N GLU A 94 -14.85 0.24 14.68
CA GLU A 94 -15.38 0.80 15.92
C GLU A 94 -14.39 1.74 16.60
N VAL A 95 -13.08 1.50 16.47
CA VAL A 95 -12.04 2.31 17.11
C VAL A 95 -11.90 3.67 16.42
N SER A 96 -12.17 3.78 15.11
CA SER A 96 -12.15 5.07 14.40
C SER A 96 -13.35 5.97 14.70
N ARG A 97 -14.38 5.47 15.39
CA ARG A 97 -15.58 6.23 15.77
C ARG A 97 -15.48 6.87 17.15
N LEU A 98 -14.44 6.58 17.92
CA LEU A 98 -14.26 7.11 19.28
C LEU A 98 -13.66 8.52 19.31
N ASP A 99 -13.20 9.04 18.16
CA ASP A 99 -12.64 10.38 18.00
C ASP A 99 -13.63 11.40 17.39
N VAL A 100 -14.95 11.15 17.50
CA VAL A 100 -16.03 12.08 17.10
C VAL A 100 -16.92 12.42 18.29
#